data_AF-A0A9P7NN92-F1
#
_entry.id   AF-A0A9P7NN92-F1
#
_cell.length_a   1.000
_cell.length_b   1.000
_cell.length_c   1.000
_cell.angle_alpha   90.00
_cell.angle_beta   90.00
_cell.angle_gamma   90.00
#
_symmetry.space_group_name_H-M   'P 1'
#
loop_
_entity.id
_entity.type
_entity.pdbx_description
1 polymer ?
#
loop_
_entity_poly.entity_id
_entity_poly.type
_entity_poly.pdbx_seq_one_letter_code
_entity_poly.pdbx_strand_id
1 'polypeptide(L)'
;MGIDMGFDMVPRLTSRWEDVSKWGAFLDDIKKNYFDDPRVEMKANNILFQVGERPTLPFEGSKFLRFSSKVSIDPRTEQYIRSVFECAKLHFGPRVVFWDEHFDQEGHYSWDEVNESVRSYEQGPIDIDSSSADAPLYEIKDLPGKGRGLMARVCIPKGTRILVEKPLVIVASQASSATAMEKEIGNQLRQLSEKKIGQFLCLHNSFRGALPPFTGIVQTNALACGEDSSTGAVYPTLCLINNACRPNCQQIWNQALGHETIHAIRDIAAGEEITIAYIPSGSSAERRRHLKEKFGFDCACEMCVLPAADIQASNGRRAEMENHDRAIANPLRMMRQPEKSLAHCRSMLKLLDEEYPASTTILHVRAYYDAFQICIAHGDQARASIFAERSYEMSVVCRGEDSPETKNMKPFVLNPTKHAGFELCSRRWKTSGKKVNRKLKPEEFEKWLWRE
;
A
#
# COMPACT_ATOMS: atom_id res chain seq x y z
N MET A 1 3.09 -1.72 -48.40
CA MET A 1 2.25 -2.35 -47.38
C MET A 1 3.13 -3.35 -46.67
N GLY A 2 3.36 -3.17 -45.37
CA GLY A 2 4.11 -4.13 -44.57
C GLY A 2 3.16 -5.19 -44.03
N ILE A 3 3.68 -6.36 -43.68
CA ILE A 3 2.90 -7.50 -43.20
C ILE A 3 3.08 -7.59 -41.69
N ASP A 4 1.97 -7.58 -40.95
CA ASP A 4 1.95 -7.67 -39.50
C ASP A 4 1.90 -9.12 -39.02
N MET A 5 2.56 -9.36 -37.88
CA MET A 5 2.55 -10.64 -37.20
C MET A 5 2.56 -10.39 -35.70
N GLY A 6 1.92 -11.26 -34.92
CA GLY A 6 1.87 -11.09 -33.48
C GLY A 6 1.05 -12.14 -32.76
N PHE A 7 0.70 -11.83 -31.53
CA PHE A 7 -0.27 -12.61 -30.76
C PHE A 7 -1.17 -11.73 -29.91
N ASP A 8 -2.35 -12.26 -29.64
CA ASP A 8 -3.38 -11.64 -28.81
C ASP A 8 -3.64 -12.49 -27.56
N MET A 9 -4.09 -11.82 -26.51
CA MET A 9 -4.51 -12.47 -25.26
C MET A 9 -6.04 -12.63 -25.24
N VAL A 10 -6.53 -13.86 -25.37
CA VAL A 10 -7.96 -14.18 -25.53
C VAL A 10 -8.36 -15.34 -24.61
N PRO A 11 -9.27 -15.15 -23.63
CA PRO A 11 -9.88 -13.89 -23.24
C PRO A 11 -8.87 -12.93 -22.56
N ARG A 12 -9.21 -11.64 -22.49
CA ARG A 12 -8.41 -10.60 -21.81
C ARG A 12 -8.04 -11.01 -20.39
N LEU A 13 -6.85 -10.60 -19.94
CA LEU A 13 -6.47 -10.73 -18.54
C LEU A 13 -7.34 -9.81 -17.67
N THR A 14 -7.62 -10.26 -16.47
CA THR A 14 -8.41 -9.52 -15.48
C THR A 14 -7.51 -9.04 -14.33
N SER A 15 -8.02 -8.14 -13.50
CA SER A 15 -7.33 -7.72 -12.27
C SER A 15 -7.41 -8.77 -11.14
N ARG A 16 -7.84 -10.01 -11.44
CA ARG A 16 -7.87 -11.10 -10.48
C ARG A 16 -6.45 -11.59 -10.20
N TRP A 17 -6.21 -12.02 -8.96
CA TRP A 17 -4.88 -12.42 -8.50
C TRP A 17 -4.19 -13.48 -9.39
N GLU A 18 -4.95 -14.42 -9.97
CA GLU A 18 -4.42 -15.47 -10.84
C GLU A 18 -3.78 -14.91 -12.11
N ASP A 19 -4.46 -13.95 -12.75
CA ASP A 19 -3.97 -13.28 -13.96
C ASP A 19 -2.82 -12.33 -13.62
N VAL A 20 -2.92 -11.58 -12.51
CA VAL A 20 -1.86 -10.67 -12.03
C VAL A 20 -0.58 -11.45 -11.69
N SER A 21 -0.71 -12.57 -10.99
CA SER A 21 0.43 -13.41 -10.59
C SER A 21 1.10 -14.07 -11.80
N LYS A 22 0.33 -14.63 -12.74
CA LYS A 22 0.87 -15.21 -13.98
C LYS A 22 1.52 -14.15 -14.87
N TRP A 23 0.93 -12.96 -14.96
CA TRP A 23 1.51 -11.84 -15.71
C TRP A 23 2.81 -11.36 -15.10
N GLY A 24 2.88 -11.25 -13.77
CA GLY A 24 4.13 -10.96 -13.07
C GLY A 24 5.23 -11.97 -13.39
N ALA A 25 4.93 -13.27 -13.30
CA ALA A 25 5.89 -14.33 -13.62
C ALA A 25 6.34 -14.30 -15.09
N PHE A 26 5.42 -14.03 -16.02
CA PHE A 26 5.73 -13.83 -17.43
C PHE A 26 6.68 -12.64 -17.64
N LEU A 27 6.41 -11.49 -17.02
CA LEU A 27 7.27 -10.31 -17.11
C LEU A 27 8.65 -10.54 -16.50
N ASP A 28 8.76 -11.31 -15.42
CA ASP A 28 10.04 -11.67 -14.81
C ASP A 28 10.89 -12.53 -15.75
N ASP A 29 10.27 -13.49 -16.45
CA ASP A 29 10.95 -14.29 -17.48
C ASP A 29 11.38 -13.43 -18.68
N ILE A 30 10.53 -12.50 -19.13
CA ILE A 30 10.90 -11.54 -20.19
C ILE A 30 12.09 -10.69 -19.75
N LYS A 31 12.04 -10.08 -18.56
CA LYS A 31 13.15 -9.27 -18.03
C LYS A 31 14.43 -10.07 -17.94
N LYS A 32 14.37 -11.33 -17.52
CA LYS A 32 15.53 -12.22 -17.45
C LYS A 32 16.09 -12.57 -18.83
N ASN A 33 15.22 -12.86 -19.81
CA ASN A 33 15.63 -13.24 -21.16
C ASN A 33 16.23 -12.06 -21.96
N TYR A 34 15.86 -10.82 -21.62
CA TYR A 34 16.26 -9.61 -22.33
C TYR A 34 17.05 -8.60 -21.46
N PHE A 35 17.56 -9.02 -20.30
CA PHE A 35 18.20 -8.13 -19.32
C PHE A 35 19.36 -7.29 -19.89
N ASP A 36 20.17 -7.88 -20.78
CA ASP A 36 21.33 -7.24 -21.42
C ASP A 36 21.07 -6.91 -22.92
N ASP A 37 19.82 -7.01 -23.40
CA ASP A 37 19.51 -6.74 -24.80
C ASP A 37 19.39 -5.22 -25.01
N PRO A 38 20.28 -4.59 -25.81
CA PRO A 38 20.27 -3.14 -26.02
C PRO A 38 19.04 -2.64 -26.79
N ARG A 39 18.24 -3.54 -27.36
CA ARG A 39 16.99 -3.23 -28.07
C ARG A 39 15.76 -3.40 -27.19
N VAL A 40 15.91 -3.77 -25.92
CA VAL A 40 14.81 -3.89 -24.98
C VAL A 40 14.97 -2.86 -23.87
N GLU A 41 14.05 -1.92 -23.83
CA GLU A 41 14.08 -0.79 -22.91
C GLU A 41 13.01 -0.98 -21.84
N MET A 42 13.43 -0.95 -20.57
CA MET A 42 12.53 -0.95 -19.43
C MET A 42 12.05 0.48 -19.18
N LYS A 43 10.78 0.77 -19.50
CA LYS A 43 10.15 2.06 -19.22
C LYS A 43 9.44 2.02 -17.87
N ALA A 44 8.92 3.18 -17.45
CA ALA A 44 8.21 3.31 -16.17
C ALA A 44 7.01 2.36 -16.03
N ASN A 45 6.28 2.11 -17.13
CA ASN A 45 5.00 1.39 -17.11
C ASN A 45 4.95 0.17 -18.04
N ASN A 46 5.99 -0.04 -18.86
CA ASN A 46 6.02 -1.08 -19.87
C ASN A 46 7.46 -1.48 -20.23
N ILE A 47 7.60 -2.58 -20.96
CA ILE A 47 8.81 -3.00 -21.64
C ILE A 47 8.64 -2.66 -23.12
N LEU A 48 9.51 -1.81 -23.66
CA LEU A 48 9.52 -1.43 -25.07
C LEU A 48 10.58 -2.22 -25.82
N PHE A 49 10.18 -2.87 -26.91
CA PHE A 49 11.10 -3.54 -27.82
C PHE A 49 11.40 -2.63 -29.01
N GLN A 50 12.62 -2.13 -29.14
CA GLN A 50 13.06 -1.23 -30.21
C GLN A 50 13.31 -1.97 -31.54
N VAL A 51 12.32 -2.77 -31.98
CA VAL A 51 12.30 -3.51 -33.26
C VAL A 51 10.98 -3.26 -33.97
N GLY A 52 10.99 -3.27 -35.31
CA GLY A 52 9.80 -2.99 -36.12
C GLY A 52 9.09 -1.68 -35.72
N GLU A 53 7.77 -1.76 -35.55
CA GLU A 53 6.87 -0.73 -35.02
C GLU A 53 6.82 -0.64 -33.49
N ARG A 54 7.88 -1.12 -32.82
CA ARG A 54 8.13 -0.97 -31.39
C ARG A 54 7.08 -1.60 -30.46
N PRO A 55 6.86 -2.93 -30.54
CA PRO A 55 5.86 -3.59 -29.71
C PRO A 55 6.18 -3.47 -28.21
N THR A 56 5.13 -3.43 -27.38
CA THR A 56 5.23 -3.14 -25.94
C THR A 56 4.52 -4.18 -25.07
N LEU A 57 5.06 -4.40 -23.88
CA LEU A 57 4.41 -5.20 -22.82
C LEU A 57 4.16 -4.32 -21.58
N PRO A 58 2.91 -4.07 -21.17
CA PRO A 58 2.62 -3.29 -19.98
C PRO A 58 2.94 -4.06 -18.70
N PHE A 59 3.31 -3.34 -17.63
CA PHE A 59 3.44 -3.95 -16.30
C PHE A 59 2.10 -4.37 -15.69
N GLU A 60 1.01 -3.71 -16.08
CA GLU A 60 -0.35 -4.08 -15.70
C GLU A 60 -0.99 -4.97 -16.77
N GLY A 61 -1.05 -6.28 -16.51
CA GLY A 61 -1.48 -7.28 -17.50
C GLY A 61 -2.93 -7.15 -17.98
N SER A 62 -3.83 -6.62 -17.15
CA SER A 62 -5.22 -6.35 -17.54
C SER A 62 -5.35 -5.35 -18.70
N LYS A 63 -4.32 -4.53 -18.93
CA LYS A 63 -4.26 -3.59 -20.05
C LYS A 63 -3.71 -4.22 -21.33
N PHE A 64 -3.08 -5.39 -21.27
CA PHE A 64 -2.47 -6.03 -22.44
C PHE A 64 -3.53 -6.68 -23.34
N LEU A 65 -3.49 -6.34 -24.64
CA LEU A 65 -4.32 -6.97 -25.66
C LEU A 65 -3.49 -7.74 -26.69
N ARG A 66 -2.43 -7.11 -27.22
CA ARG A 66 -1.68 -7.58 -28.39
C ARG A 66 -0.20 -7.24 -28.28
N PHE A 67 0.65 -8.15 -28.74
CA PHE A 67 2.06 -7.90 -29.03
C PHE A 67 2.31 -8.24 -30.50
N SER A 68 2.48 -7.22 -31.35
CA SER A 68 2.61 -7.40 -32.80
C SER A 68 3.45 -6.31 -33.44
N SER A 69 3.99 -6.60 -34.62
CA SER A 69 4.73 -5.61 -35.40
C SER A 69 4.91 -6.04 -36.85
N LYS A 70 5.15 -5.06 -37.73
CA LYS A 70 5.51 -5.32 -39.13
C LYS A 70 6.88 -5.97 -39.24
N VAL A 71 6.90 -7.24 -39.63
CA VAL A 71 8.13 -8.02 -39.77
C VAL A 71 8.93 -7.66 -41.02
N SER A 72 8.30 -6.99 -41.99
CA SER A 72 8.96 -6.50 -43.21
C SER A 72 9.91 -5.32 -42.97
N ILE A 73 9.91 -4.71 -41.77
CA ILE A 73 10.69 -3.49 -41.45
C ILE A 73 12.08 -3.82 -40.91
N ASP A 74 12.19 -4.81 -40.01
CA ASP A 74 13.47 -5.29 -39.47
C ASP A 74 13.43 -6.83 -39.44
N PRO A 75 14.36 -7.53 -40.12
CA PRO A 75 14.38 -9.00 -40.19
C PRO A 75 14.53 -9.69 -38.83
N ARG A 76 14.91 -8.96 -37.77
CA ARG A 76 14.98 -9.50 -36.40
C ARG A 76 13.64 -9.42 -35.67
N THR A 77 12.69 -8.60 -36.12
CA THR A 77 11.39 -8.37 -35.47
C THR A 77 10.62 -9.67 -35.27
N GLU A 78 10.63 -10.54 -36.28
CA GLU A 78 9.98 -11.86 -36.21
C GLU A 78 10.56 -12.71 -35.07
N GLN A 79 11.89 -12.67 -34.86
CA GLN A 79 12.53 -13.43 -33.80
C GLN A 79 12.05 -12.97 -32.41
N TYR A 80 11.91 -11.67 -32.19
CA TYR A 80 11.36 -11.14 -30.93
C TYR A 80 9.90 -11.53 -30.73
N ILE A 81 9.06 -11.37 -31.76
CA ILE A 81 7.63 -11.74 -31.69
C ILE A 81 7.49 -13.23 -31.34
N ARG A 82 8.22 -14.12 -32.03
CA ARG A 82 8.15 -15.57 -31.76
C ARG A 82 8.68 -15.92 -30.36
N SER A 83 9.76 -15.29 -29.92
CA SER A 83 10.35 -15.57 -28.61
C SER A 83 9.44 -15.13 -27.46
N VAL A 84 8.86 -13.93 -27.56
CA VAL A 84 7.89 -13.41 -26.58
C VAL A 84 6.61 -14.24 -26.61
N PHE A 85 6.13 -14.64 -27.80
CA PHE A 85 4.98 -15.54 -27.96
C PHE A 85 5.18 -16.88 -27.26
N GLU A 86 6.30 -17.57 -27.50
CA GLU A 86 6.57 -18.87 -26.86
C GLU A 86 6.66 -18.73 -25.34
N CYS A 87 7.27 -17.64 -24.85
CA CYS A 87 7.26 -17.34 -23.42
C CYS A 87 5.84 -17.13 -22.89
N ALA A 88 5.02 -16.32 -23.56
CA ALA A 88 3.63 -16.09 -23.16
C ALA A 88 2.81 -17.39 -23.17
N LYS A 89 3.02 -18.25 -24.17
CA LYS A 89 2.35 -19.54 -24.31
C LYS A 89 2.68 -20.50 -23.18
N LEU A 90 3.90 -20.47 -22.63
CA LEU A 90 4.26 -21.26 -21.45
C LEU A 90 3.46 -20.84 -20.20
N HIS A 91 3.17 -19.55 -20.05
CA HIS A 91 2.45 -19.01 -18.88
C HIS A 91 0.93 -19.09 -19.02
N PHE A 92 0.41 -18.84 -20.22
CA PHE A 92 -1.03 -18.63 -20.46
C PHE A 92 -1.67 -19.69 -21.37
N GLY A 93 -0.88 -20.60 -21.95
CA GLY A 93 -1.33 -21.74 -22.73
C GLY A 93 -2.24 -21.32 -23.90
N PRO A 94 -3.45 -21.89 -24.03
CA PRO A 94 -4.33 -21.65 -25.17
C PRO A 94 -4.90 -20.22 -25.23
N ARG A 95 -4.70 -19.39 -24.19
CA ARG A 95 -5.14 -17.99 -24.20
C ARG A 95 -4.30 -17.09 -25.10
N VAL A 96 -3.12 -17.54 -25.52
CA VAL A 96 -2.23 -16.79 -26.39
C VAL A 96 -2.50 -17.23 -27.83
N VAL A 97 -3.12 -16.35 -28.61
CA VAL A 97 -3.55 -16.65 -29.99
C VAL A 97 -2.60 -15.95 -30.96
N PHE A 98 -1.76 -16.72 -31.63
CA PHE A 98 -0.85 -16.21 -32.66
C PHE A 98 -1.58 -15.97 -33.97
N TRP A 99 -1.15 -14.98 -34.72
CA TRP A 99 -1.65 -14.67 -36.06
C TRP A 99 -0.54 -14.05 -36.92
N ASP A 100 -0.66 -14.24 -38.23
CA ASP A 100 0.33 -13.82 -39.22
C ASP A 100 -0.38 -13.50 -40.55
N GLU A 101 -0.32 -12.23 -40.95
CA GLU A 101 -0.99 -11.74 -42.16
C GLU A 101 -0.45 -12.39 -43.45
N HIS A 102 0.74 -13.02 -43.43
CA HIS A 102 1.23 -13.80 -44.58
C HIS A 102 0.32 -14.98 -44.94
N PHE A 103 -0.48 -15.44 -43.99
CA PHE A 103 -1.38 -16.59 -44.12
C PHE A 103 -2.86 -16.18 -44.06
N ASP A 104 -3.17 -14.92 -44.40
CA ASP A 104 -4.53 -14.35 -44.31
C ASP A 104 -5.15 -14.48 -42.92
N GLN A 105 -4.32 -14.41 -41.86
CA GLN A 105 -4.76 -14.41 -40.46
C GLN A 105 -4.69 -13.01 -39.89
N GLU A 106 -5.78 -12.61 -39.24
CA GLU A 106 -5.87 -11.34 -38.53
C GLU A 106 -5.93 -11.59 -37.02
N GLY A 107 -5.45 -10.61 -36.24
CA GLY A 107 -5.59 -10.67 -34.80
C GLY A 107 -7.04 -10.46 -34.34
N HIS A 108 -7.35 -10.93 -33.13
CA HIS A 108 -8.70 -10.97 -32.56
C HIS A 108 -9.29 -9.58 -32.28
N TYR A 109 -8.49 -8.64 -31.78
CA TYR A 109 -8.93 -7.28 -31.48
C TYR A 109 -8.78 -6.34 -32.68
N SER A 110 -9.67 -5.36 -32.79
CA SER A 110 -9.52 -4.29 -33.78
C SER A 110 -8.30 -3.42 -33.46
N TRP A 111 -7.71 -2.80 -34.47
CA TRP A 111 -6.58 -1.89 -34.28
C TRP A 111 -6.94 -0.67 -33.40
N ASP A 112 -8.20 -0.23 -33.41
CA ASP A 112 -8.66 0.85 -32.53
C ASP A 112 -8.59 0.46 -31.05
N GLU A 113 -9.05 -0.75 -30.71
CA GLU A 113 -8.97 -1.28 -29.35
C GLU A 113 -7.52 -1.49 -28.89
N VAL A 114 -6.68 -2.04 -29.77
CA VAL A 114 -5.26 -2.23 -29.50
C VAL A 114 -4.57 -0.89 -29.26
N ASN A 115 -4.80 0.10 -30.12
CA ASN A 115 -4.20 1.42 -29.99
C ASN A 115 -4.72 2.18 -28.76
N GLU A 116 -6.00 2.02 -28.38
CA GLU A 116 -6.53 2.56 -27.13
C GLU A 116 -5.88 1.93 -25.90
N SER A 117 -5.76 0.59 -25.89
CA SER A 117 -5.05 -0.16 -24.86
C SER A 117 -3.59 0.29 -24.75
N VAL A 118 -2.85 0.32 -25.86
CA VAL A 118 -1.45 0.75 -25.94
C VAL A 118 -1.29 2.19 -25.44
N ARG A 119 -2.15 3.12 -25.87
CA ARG A 119 -2.15 4.50 -25.38
C ARG A 119 -2.32 4.60 -23.87
N SER A 120 -3.11 3.71 -23.24
CA SER A 120 -3.33 3.71 -21.79
C SER A 120 -2.10 3.40 -20.93
N TYR A 121 -1.02 2.87 -21.54
CA TYR A 121 0.23 2.54 -20.85
C TYR A 121 1.52 3.00 -21.54
N GLU A 122 1.48 3.41 -22.81
CA GLU A 122 2.59 4.12 -23.49
C GLU A 122 2.60 5.60 -23.17
N GLN A 123 1.43 6.19 -22.95
CA GLN A 123 1.34 7.43 -22.21
C GLN A 123 1.70 7.07 -20.76
N GLY A 124 2.96 7.30 -20.40
CA GLY A 124 3.25 7.71 -19.03
C GLY A 124 2.31 8.86 -18.64
N PRO A 125 2.14 9.16 -17.34
CA PRO A 125 1.28 10.26 -16.92
C PRO A 125 1.58 11.46 -17.82
N ILE A 126 0.53 11.98 -18.47
CA ILE A 126 0.62 12.95 -19.55
C ILE A 126 1.68 14.00 -19.20
N ASP A 127 2.73 14.11 -20.02
CA ASP A 127 3.61 15.28 -20.02
C ASP A 127 2.78 16.42 -20.59
N ILE A 128 2.13 17.16 -19.70
CA ILE A 128 1.73 18.50 -20.07
C ILE A 128 2.94 19.39 -19.88
N ASP A 129 3.28 20.07 -20.98
CA ASP A 129 3.90 21.38 -21.02
C ASP A 129 3.70 22.18 -19.73
N SER A 130 4.55 21.97 -18.72
CA SER A 130 4.73 22.72 -17.46
C SER A 130 3.50 23.39 -16.80
N SER A 131 2.26 22.95 -17.09
CA SER A 131 1.05 23.71 -16.78
C SER A 131 -0.28 22.93 -16.77
N SER A 132 -0.34 21.61 -17.00
CA SER A 132 -1.60 20.86 -16.78
C SER A 132 -1.52 19.36 -16.41
N ALA A 133 -0.33 18.78 -16.13
CA ALA A 133 -0.15 17.39 -15.67
C ALA A 133 -0.61 17.16 -14.22
N ASP A 134 -0.88 18.27 -13.53
CA ASP A 134 -1.35 18.32 -12.16
C ASP A 134 -2.88 18.35 -12.10
N ALA A 135 -3.50 17.24 -12.49
CA ALA A 135 -4.81 16.93 -11.94
C ALA A 135 -4.54 16.07 -10.69
N PRO A 136 -4.38 16.67 -9.49
CA PRO A 136 -4.02 15.91 -8.29
C PRO A 136 -4.99 14.74 -8.06
N LEU A 137 -4.50 13.63 -7.47
CA LEU A 137 -5.35 12.47 -7.11
C LEU A 137 -6.51 12.87 -6.20
N TYR A 138 -6.37 14.03 -5.55
CA TYR A 138 -7.35 14.62 -4.66
C TYR A 138 -7.52 16.11 -4.94
N GLU A 139 -8.64 16.67 -4.50
CA GLU A 139 -8.85 18.10 -4.37
C GLU A 139 -9.12 18.45 -2.92
N ILE A 140 -8.77 19.66 -2.52
CA ILE A 140 -9.15 20.20 -1.21
C ILE A 140 -10.52 20.87 -1.37
N LYS A 141 -11.50 20.45 -0.56
CA LYS A 141 -12.83 21.07 -0.52
C LYS A 141 -13.18 21.54 0.88
N ASP A 142 -14.00 22.57 0.96
CA ASP A 142 -14.76 22.86 2.18
C ASP A 142 -15.87 21.82 2.31
N LEU A 143 -15.89 21.14 3.45
CA LEU A 143 -16.82 20.09 3.81
C LEU A 143 -17.67 20.58 4.99
N PRO A 144 -19.00 20.71 4.80
CA PRO A 144 -19.90 21.19 5.85
C PRO A 144 -19.71 20.42 7.16
N GLY A 145 -19.45 21.15 8.25
CA GLY A 145 -19.25 20.57 9.58
C GLY A 145 -17.88 19.91 9.83
N LYS A 146 -17.01 19.80 8.82
CA LYS A 146 -15.67 19.20 8.93
C LYS A 146 -14.53 20.17 8.60
N GLY A 147 -14.82 21.39 8.16
CA GLY A 147 -13.79 22.34 7.73
C GLY A 147 -13.31 22.00 6.32
N ARG A 148 -12.01 21.94 6.08
CA ARG A 148 -11.45 21.52 4.78
C ARG A 148 -11.09 20.04 4.82
N GLY A 149 -11.20 19.35 3.69
CA GLY A 149 -10.86 17.94 3.55
C GLY A 149 -10.34 17.60 2.16
N LEU A 150 -9.67 16.46 2.04
CA LEU A 150 -9.21 15.93 0.76
C LEU A 150 -10.29 15.00 0.18
N MET A 151 -10.69 15.26 -1.05
CA MET A 151 -11.64 14.43 -1.81
C MET A 151 -10.93 13.80 -2.99
N ALA A 152 -11.04 12.50 -3.17
CA ALA A 152 -10.46 11.80 -4.32
C ALA A 152 -11.07 12.33 -5.63
N ARG A 153 -10.25 12.68 -6.61
CA ARG A 153 -10.72 13.14 -7.94
C ARG A 153 -10.90 11.99 -8.92
N VAL A 154 -10.23 10.87 -8.63
CA VAL A 154 -10.23 9.64 -9.42
C VAL A 154 -10.36 8.45 -8.48
N CYS A 155 -10.64 7.27 -9.02
CA CYS A 155 -10.50 6.04 -8.23
C CYS A 155 -9.03 5.83 -7.87
N ILE A 156 -8.73 5.63 -6.59
CA ILE A 156 -7.38 5.41 -6.08
C ILE A 156 -7.26 3.94 -5.65
N PRO A 157 -6.43 3.13 -6.33
CA PRO A 157 -6.23 1.74 -5.96
C PRO A 157 -5.53 1.58 -4.62
N LYS A 158 -5.89 0.53 -3.88
CA LYS A 158 -5.19 0.06 -2.68
C LYS A 158 -3.67 -0.02 -2.91
N GLY A 159 -2.91 0.46 -1.93
CA GLY A 159 -1.44 0.52 -1.96
C GLY A 159 -0.87 1.76 -2.66
N THR A 160 -1.72 2.58 -3.29
CA THR A 160 -1.28 3.82 -3.92
C THR A 160 -0.81 4.82 -2.85
N ARG A 161 0.38 5.38 -3.04
CA ARG A 161 0.85 6.52 -2.25
C ARG A 161 0.20 7.80 -2.78
N ILE A 162 -0.70 8.36 -2.00
CA ILE A 162 -1.49 9.54 -2.35
C ILE A 162 -0.69 10.82 -2.16
N LEU A 163 0.09 10.89 -1.09
CA LEU A 163 0.81 12.11 -0.71
C LEU A 163 2.15 11.76 -0.05
N VAL A 164 3.17 12.57 -0.37
CA VAL A 164 4.46 12.66 0.32
C VAL A 164 4.67 14.12 0.63
N GLU A 165 4.81 14.48 1.90
CA GLU A 165 4.93 15.90 2.27
C GLU A 165 6.03 16.12 3.31
N LYS A 166 6.82 17.17 3.08
CA LYS A 166 7.87 17.60 4.00
C LYS A 166 7.24 18.38 5.15
N PRO A 167 7.75 18.25 6.38
CA PRO A 167 7.36 19.13 7.48
C PRO A 167 7.52 20.61 7.12
N LEU A 168 6.51 21.38 7.52
CA LEU A 168 6.54 22.84 7.49
C LEU A 168 7.20 23.41 8.75
N VAL A 169 6.82 22.84 9.89
CA VAL A 169 7.34 23.17 11.22
C VAL A 169 7.59 21.86 11.94
N ILE A 170 8.72 21.75 12.64
CA ILE A 170 9.08 20.58 13.46
C ILE A 170 9.20 21.06 14.90
N VAL A 171 8.55 20.36 15.82
CA VAL A 171 8.58 20.67 17.25
C VAL A 171 9.00 19.45 18.06
N ALA A 172 9.93 19.63 18.98
CA ALA A 172 10.25 18.61 19.99
C ALA A 172 9.34 18.80 21.21
N SER A 173 8.88 17.69 21.80
CA SER A 173 8.09 17.64 23.04
C SER A 173 8.82 18.24 24.25
N GLN A 174 10.13 18.46 24.16
CA GLN A 174 10.97 18.94 25.27
C GLN A 174 10.90 20.45 25.52
N ALA A 175 9.98 21.17 24.86
CA ALA A 175 9.82 22.60 25.13
C ALA A 175 9.41 22.82 26.60
N SER A 176 10.14 23.67 27.31
CA SER A 176 9.95 23.93 28.74
C SER A 176 8.65 24.67 29.07
N SER A 177 8.01 25.32 28.09
CA SER A 177 6.73 26.01 28.25
C SER A 177 6.05 26.26 26.90
N ALA A 178 4.74 26.55 26.91
CA ALA A 178 3.98 26.96 25.73
C ALA A 178 4.56 28.24 25.08
N THR A 179 5.02 29.21 25.87
CA THR A 179 5.63 30.45 25.36
C THR A 179 6.97 30.19 24.67
N ALA A 180 7.78 29.27 25.20
CA ALA A 180 9.03 28.87 24.56
C ALA A 180 8.76 28.16 23.22
N MET A 181 7.75 27.30 23.18
CA MET A 181 7.31 26.63 21.94
C MET A 181 6.80 27.65 20.91
N GLU A 182 6.02 28.64 21.33
CA GLU A 182 5.53 29.73 20.46
C GLU A 182 6.68 30.47 19.77
N LYS A 183 7.71 30.82 20.55
CA LYS A 183 8.90 31.53 20.03
C LYS A 183 9.65 30.67 19.02
N GLU A 184 9.80 29.39 19.30
CA GLU A 184 10.49 28.44 18.42
C GLU A 184 9.74 28.26 17.09
N ILE A 185 8.42 28.04 17.15
CA ILE A 185 7.59 27.96 15.95
C ILE A 185 7.68 29.27 15.16
N GLY A 186 7.61 30.42 15.84
CA GLY A 186 7.76 31.73 15.22
C GLY A 186 9.11 31.94 14.53
N ASN A 187 10.21 31.39 15.06
CA ASN A 187 11.52 31.41 14.41
C ASN A 187 11.50 30.62 13.10
N GLN A 188 10.94 29.41 13.11
CA GLN A 188 10.84 28.56 11.92
C GLN A 188 9.95 29.21 10.85
N LEU A 189 8.78 29.75 11.23
CA LEU A 189 7.88 30.42 10.29
C LEU A 189 8.52 31.62 9.59
N ARG A 190 9.38 32.39 10.27
CA ARG A 190 10.12 33.51 9.67
C ARG A 190 11.07 33.10 8.55
N GLN A 191 11.45 31.82 8.48
CA GLN A 191 12.32 31.28 7.43
C GLN A 191 11.52 30.77 6.22
N LEU A 192 10.18 30.79 6.28
CA LEU A 192 9.29 30.30 5.24
C LEU A 192 8.75 31.43 4.36
N SER A 193 8.36 31.10 3.13
CA SER A 193 7.65 32.03 2.24
C SER A 193 6.29 32.44 2.82
N GLU A 194 5.79 33.63 2.47
CA GLU A 194 4.46 34.11 2.90
C GLU A 194 3.33 33.11 2.61
N LYS A 195 3.34 32.45 1.44
CA LYS A 195 2.37 31.41 1.09
C LYS A 195 2.33 30.28 2.12
N LYS A 196 3.49 29.80 2.54
CA LYS A 196 3.66 28.72 3.53
C LYS A 196 3.24 29.16 4.94
N ILE A 197 3.55 30.40 5.31
CA ILE A 197 3.06 31.00 6.56
C ILE A 197 1.53 31.07 6.54
N GLY A 198 0.94 31.54 5.44
CA GLY A 198 -0.51 31.57 5.25
C GLY A 198 -1.14 30.18 5.38
N GLN A 199 -0.54 29.15 4.76
CA GLN A 199 -0.99 27.76 4.89
C GLN A 199 -1.01 27.29 6.35
N PHE A 200 0.06 27.55 7.11
CA PHE A 200 0.12 27.24 8.54
C PHE A 200 -0.98 27.96 9.34
N LEU A 201 -1.15 29.25 9.11
CA LEU A 201 -2.13 30.08 9.85
C LEU A 201 -3.58 29.71 9.52
N CYS A 202 -3.84 29.08 8.36
CA CYS A 202 -5.15 28.57 7.98
C CYS A 202 -5.47 27.17 8.55
N LEU A 203 -4.56 26.55 9.30
CA LEU A 203 -4.85 25.29 9.98
C LEU A 203 -5.76 25.50 11.19
N HIS A 204 -6.47 24.43 11.57
CA HIS A 204 -7.39 24.48 12.69
C HIS A 204 -6.67 24.73 14.02
N ASN A 205 -7.31 25.42 14.96
CA ASN A 205 -6.78 25.63 16.30
C ASN A 205 -7.90 25.37 17.31
N SER A 206 -7.84 24.24 17.99
CA SER A 206 -8.79 23.85 19.03
C SER A 206 -8.56 24.58 20.36
N PHE A 207 -7.41 25.25 20.52
CA PHE A 207 -6.96 25.87 21.77
C PHE A 207 -7.03 27.41 21.72
N ARG A 208 -7.90 27.98 20.89
CA ARG A 208 -8.08 29.44 20.78
C ARG A 208 -8.40 30.05 22.15
N GLY A 209 -7.60 31.05 22.56
CA GLY A 209 -7.72 31.72 23.85
C GLY A 209 -7.14 30.95 25.04
N ALA A 210 -6.86 29.64 24.90
CA ALA A 210 -6.25 28.82 25.94
C ALA A 210 -4.72 28.74 25.81
N LEU A 211 -4.21 28.74 24.58
CA LEU A 211 -2.77 28.69 24.26
C LEU A 211 -2.36 29.82 23.31
N PRO A 212 -1.05 30.16 23.27
CA PRO A 212 -0.50 30.98 22.21
C PRO A 212 -0.88 30.45 20.81
N PRO A 213 -1.15 31.32 19.83
CA PRO A 213 -1.78 30.90 18.57
C PRO A 213 -1.01 29.81 17.79
N PHE A 214 0.31 29.94 17.62
CA PHE A 214 1.08 28.96 16.84
C PHE A 214 1.18 27.63 17.57
N THR A 215 1.34 27.69 18.89
CA THR A 215 1.36 26.53 19.79
C THR A 215 0.03 25.79 19.74
N GLY A 216 -1.10 26.50 19.79
CA GLY A 216 -2.42 25.89 19.66
C GLY A 216 -2.65 25.21 18.31
N ILE A 217 -2.19 25.83 17.21
CA ILE A 217 -2.20 25.21 15.87
C ILE A 217 -1.37 23.92 15.87
N VAL A 218 -0.13 23.98 16.37
CA VAL A 218 0.75 22.81 16.43
C VAL A 218 0.18 21.70 17.30
N GLN A 219 -0.34 22.00 18.49
CA GLN A 219 -0.95 20.98 19.35
C GLN A 219 -2.20 20.34 18.75
N THR A 220 -2.90 21.07 17.89
CA THR A 220 -4.08 20.54 17.17
C THR A 220 -3.67 19.63 16.01
N ASN A 221 -2.64 19.99 15.24
CA ASN A 221 -2.39 19.40 13.92
C ASN A 221 -1.10 18.56 13.80
N ALA A 222 -0.19 18.65 14.77
CA ALA A 222 1.11 17.99 14.64
C ALA A 222 0.96 16.46 14.64
N LEU A 223 1.63 15.82 13.68
CA LEU A 223 1.75 14.37 13.56
C LEU A 223 3.13 13.95 14.08
N ALA A 224 3.21 12.80 14.75
CA ALA A 224 4.48 12.29 15.26
C ALA A 224 5.41 11.89 14.11
N CYS A 225 6.67 12.30 14.16
CA CYS A 225 7.70 11.94 13.19
C CYS A 225 8.25 10.54 13.49
N GLY A 226 7.38 9.52 13.44
CA GLY A 226 7.70 8.12 13.72
C GLY A 226 7.09 7.59 15.01
N GLU A 227 7.05 6.26 15.11
CA GLU A 227 6.62 5.54 16.31
C GLU A 227 7.57 5.88 17.48
N ASP A 228 7.00 6.19 18.66
CA ASP A 228 7.72 6.65 19.87
C ASP A 228 8.53 7.95 19.72
N SER A 229 8.36 8.68 18.61
CA SER A 229 9.03 9.96 18.43
C SER A 229 8.46 11.01 19.38
N SER A 230 9.33 11.62 20.18
CA SER A 230 9.00 12.82 20.94
C SER A 230 8.95 14.09 20.07
N THR A 231 9.13 13.94 18.75
CA THR A 231 9.08 15.04 17.78
C THR A 231 7.79 14.97 16.98
N GLY A 232 7.09 16.09 16.90
CA GLY A 232 5.93 16.28 16.03
C GLY A 232 6.24 17.24 14.89
N ALA A 233 5.47 17.14 13.81
CA ALA A 233 5.58 18.02 12.66
C ALA A 233 4.20 18.44 12.16
N VAL A 234 4.13 19.67 11.66
CA VAL A 234 2.95 20.21 10.98
C VAL A 234 3.22 20.29 9.49
N TYR A 235 2.20 20.01 8.69
CA TYR A 235 2.27 19.87 7.25
C TYR A 235 1.18 20.73 6.59
N PRO A 236 1.44 21.31 5.40
CA PRO A 236 0.47 22.21 4.76
C PRO A 236 -0.79 21.50 4.29
N THR A 237 -0.67 20.29 3.74
CA THR A 237 -1.78 19.58 3.10
C THR A 237 -2.27 18.40 3.93
N LEU A 238 -1.36 17.60 4.50
CA LEU A 238 -1.71 16.42 5.31
C LEU A 238 -2.56 16.77 6.53
N CYS A 239 -2.31 17.93 7.16
CA CYS A 239 -3.09 18.41 8.29
C CYS A 239 -4.54 18.80 7.93
N LEU A 240 -4.90 18.77 6.64
CA LEU A 240 -6.29 18.94 6.17
C LEU A 240 -7.03 17.60 6.01
N ILE A 241 -6.35 16.45 6.16
CA ILE A 241 -6.99 15.14 6.03
C ILE A 241 -7.84 14.89 7.28
N ASN A 242 -9.14 14.70 7.08
CA ASN A 242 -10.08 14.50 8.19
C ASN A 242 -10.02 13.09 8.79
N ASN A 243 -10.62 12.98 9.97
CA ASN A 243 -10.73 11.73 10.71
C ASN A 243 -11.90 10.84 10.23
N ALA A 244 -11.64 9.54 10.12
CA ALA A 244 -12.66 8.50 10.17
C ALA A 244 -12.24 7.37 11.13
N CYS A 245 -13.20 6.82 11.90
CA CYS A 245 -12.90 5.70 12.79
C CYS A 245 -12.64 4.37 12.03
N ARG A 246 -13.05 4.31 10.76
CA ARG A 246 -12.64 3.32 9.75
C ARG A 246 -12.02 4.09 8.57
N PRO A 247 -10.71 4.41 8.64
CA PRO A 247 -10.06 5.21 7.61
C PRO A 247 -9.88 4.42 6.32
N ASN A 248 -9.72 5.12 5.21
CA ASN A 248 -9.32 4.54 3.93
C ASN A 248 -7.84 4.72 3.60
N CYS A 249 -7.12 5.48 4.43
CA CYS A 249 -5.69 5.69 4.30
C CYS A 249 -4.92 5.44 5.60
N GLN A 250 -3.64 5.12 5.45
CA GLN A 250 -2.67 5.02 6.53
C GLN A 250 -1.65 6.16 6.41
N GLN A 251 -1.41 6.82 7.53
CA GLN A 251 -0.35 7.82 7.70
C GLN A 251 0.91 7.15 8.25
N ILE A 252 2.06 7.40 7.62
CA ILE A 252 3.37 6.82 7.96
C ILE A 252 4.49 7.83 7.76
N TRP A 253 5.23 8.09 8.83
CA TRP A 253 6.50 8.79 8.75
C TRP A 253 7.56 7.92 8.09
N ASN A 254 8.08 8.33 6.95
CA ASN A 254 9.17 7.64 6.26
C ASN A 254 10.52 8.26 6.67
N GLN A 255 11.20 7.61 7.60
CA GLN A 255 12.49 8.08 8.13
C GLN A 255 13.58 8.20 7.05
N ALA A 256 13.56 7.37 6.00
CA ALA A 256 14.54 7.45 4.92
C ALA A 256 14.35 8.71 4.05
N LEU A 257 13.11 9.15 3.89
CA LEU A 257 12.79 10.38 3.17
C LEU A 257 12.86 11.61 4.08
N GLY A 258 12.60 11.47 5.38
CA GLY A 258 12.32 12.60 6.26
C GLY A 258 11.00 13.31 5.90
N HIS A 259 10.02 12.53 5.44
CA HIS A 259 8.71 13.01 4.98
C HIS A 259 7.59 12.16 5.56
N GLU A 260 6.42 12.76 5.64
CA GLU A 260 5.18 12.06 5.98
C GLU A 260 4.53 11.54 4.71
N THR A 261 3.95 10.34 4.78
CA THR A 261 3.34 9.67 3.63
C THR A 261 1.93 9.19 3.94
N ILE A 262 1.07 9.23 2.92
CA ILE A 262 -0.30 8.72 2.97
C ILE A 262 -0.46 7.65 1.91
N HIS A 263 -0.92 6.48 2.35
CA HIS A 263 -1.17 5.33 1.47
C HIS A 263 -2.62 4.89 1.57
N ALA A 264 -3.24 4.61 0.43
CA ALA A 264 -4.55 3.99 0.37
C ALA A 264 -4.47 2.56 0.92
N ILE A 265 -5.25 2.22 1.94
CA ILE A 265 -5.27 0.87 2.53
C ILE A 265 -6.40 -0.01 1.99
N ARG A 266 -7.32 0.59 1.24
CA ARG A 266 -8.34 -0.04 0.41
C ARG A 266 -8.53 0.81 -0.85
N ASP A 267 -9.29 0.31 -1.80
CA ASP A 267 -9.71 1.12 -2.94
C ASP A 267 -10.57 2.30 -2.46
N ILE A 268 -10.38 3.45 -3.08
CA ILE A 268 -11.09 4.71 -2.79
C ILE A 268 -11.77 5.16 -4.08
N ALA A 269 -13.08 5.38 -4.02
CA ALA A 269 -13.83 5.81 -5.21
C ALA A 269 -13.59 7.29 -5.53
N ALA A 270 -13.73 7.67 -6.80
CA ALA A 270 -13.78 9.09 -7.16
C ALA A 270 -14.92 9.79 -6.40
N GLY A 271 -14.64 10.97 -5.83
CA GLY A 271 -15.55 11.71 -4.98
C GLY A 271 -15.63 11.24 -3.52
N GLU A 272 -14.89 10.20 -3.14
CA GLU A 272 -14.80 9.76 -1.74
C GLU A 272 -13.80 10.62 -0.94
N GLU A 273 -14.10 10.90 0.33
CA GLU A 273 -13.20 11.64 1.22
C GLU A 273 -11.99 10.78 1.62
N ILE A 274 -10.78 11.31 1.47
CA ILE A 274 -9.55 10.70 1.96
C ILE A 274 -9.46 10.95 3.47
N THR A 275 -9.33 9.87 4.26
CA THR A 275 -9.40 9.94 5.72
C THR A 275 -8.34 9.08 6.40
N ILE A 276 -7.88 9.55 7.56
CA ILE A 276 -7.00 8.80 8.48
C ILE A 276 -7.69 8.64 9.84
N ALA A 277 -7.15 7.78 10.71
CA ALA A 277 -7.64 7.67 12.08
C ALA A 277 -6.80 8.55 13.01
N TYR A 278 -7.42 9.57 13.62
CA TYR A 278 -6.73 10.38 14.64
C TYR A 278 -6.63 9.64 15.97
N ILE A 279 -7.66 8.83 16.28
CA ILE A 279 -7.73 8.01 17.49
C ILE A 279 -7.99 6.56 17.04
N PRO A 280 -6.95 5.72 16.90
CA PRO A 280 -7.08 4.39 16.30
C PRO A 280 -7.70 3.33 17.23
N SER A 281 -7.64 3.52 18.55
CA SER A 281 -8.04 2.53 19.58
C SER A 281 -9.22 2.97 20.45
N GLY A 282 -9.69 2.07 21.32
CA GLY A 282 -10.79 2.31 22.25
C GLY A 282 -12.18 2.16 21.62
N SER A 283 -13.22 2.29 22.46
CA SER A 283 -14.64 2.22 22.10
C SER A 283 -15.13 3.46 21.33
N SER A 284 -16.32 3.38 20.72
CA SER A 284 -16.95 4.53 20.05
C SER A 284 -17.12 5.74 20.98
N ALA A 285 -17.51 5.52 22.24
CA ALA A 285 -17.68 6.58 23.22
C ALA A 285 -16.34 7.24 23.59
N GLU A 286 -15.30 6.45 23.84
CA GLU A 286 -13.97 6.96 24.16
C GLU A 286 -13.37 7.74 22.99
N ARG A 287 -13.45 7.21 21.77
CA ARG A 287 -12.97 7.91 20.57
C ARG A 287 -13.69 9.23 20.38
N ARG A 288 -15.02 9.28 20.50
CA ARG A 288 -15.80 10.52 20.40
C ARG A 288 -15.42 11.54 21.46
N ARG A 289 -15.26 11.10 22.71
CA ARG A 289 -14.81 11.96 23.81
C ARG A 289 -13.44 12.57 23.49
N HIS A 290 -12.45 11.75 23.13
CA HIS A 290 -11.11 12.25 22.80
C HIS A 290 -11.13 13.18 21.58
N LEU A 291 -11.94 12.88 20.56
CA LEU A 291 -12.10 13.76 19.40
C LEU A 291 -12.70 15.11 19.79
N LYS A 292 -13.72 15.11 20.67
CA LYS A 292 -14.34 16.33 21.17
C LYS A 292 -13.38 17.18 22.00
N GLU A 293 -12.68 16.56 22.94
CA GLU A 293 -11.77 17.23 23.86
C GLU A 293 -10.55 17.82 23.13
N LYS A 294 -9.96 17.08 22.18
CA LYS A 294 -8.72 17.50 21.50
C LYS A 294 -8.98 18.31 20.22
N PHE A 295 -10.00 17.95 19.45
CA PHE A 295 -10.24 18.52 18.11
C PHE A 295 -11.53 19.36 18.02
N GLY A 296 -12.39 19.31 19.04
CA GLY A 296 -13.58 20.17 19.13
C GLY A 296 -14.80 19.69 18.34
N PHE A 297 -14.79 18.50 17.76
CA PHE A 297 -15.89 17.99 16.93
C PHE A 297 -16.46 16.64 17.38
N ASP A 298 -17.71 16.38 17.03
CA ASP A 298 -18.38 15.10 17.22
C ASP A 298 -18.28 14.25 15.95
N CYS A 299 -17.69 13.05 16.05
CA CYS A 299 -17.47 12.21 14.89
C CYS A 299 -18.79 11.65 14.32
N ALA A 300 -19.02 11.93 13.04
CA ALA A 300 -20.15 11.44 12.24
C ALA A 300 -19.71 10.58 11.05
N CYS A 301 -18.55 9.89 11.15
CA CYS A 301 -18.13 8.94 10.12
C CYS A 301 -19.08 7.74 10.03
N GLU A 302 -18.99 6.96 8.94
CA GLU A 302 -19.85 5.81 8.65
C GLU A 302 -20.07 4.88 9.85
N MET A 303 -19.03 4.63 10.64
CA MET A 303 -19.09 3.73 11.79
C MET A 303 -19.75 4.38 13.01
N CYS A 304 -19.60 5.69 13.18
CA CYS A 304 -20.20 6.42 14.29
C CYS A 304 -21.71 6.64 14.09
N VAL A 305 -22.20 6.65 12.86
CA VAL A 305 -23.62 6.82 12.55
C VAL A 305 -24.39 5.50 12.39
N LEU A 306 -23.73 4.36 12.63
CA LEU A 306 -24.36 3.05 12.62
C LEU A 306 -25.45 2.92 13.70
N PRO A 307 -26.41 1.99 13.53
CA PRO A 307 -27.31 1.59 14.60
C PRO A 307 -26.58 1.18 15.89
N ALA A 308 -27.21 1.38 17.04
CA ALA A 308 -26.60 1.11 18.35
C ALA A 308 -26.09 -0.34 18.49
N ALA A 309 -26.79 -1.30 17.92
CA ALA A 309 -26.38 -2.71 17.93
C ALA A 309 -25.06 -2.93 17.17
N ASP A 310 -24.90 -2.31 16.00
CA ASP A 310 -23.68 -2.44 15.19
C ASP A 310 -22.49 -1.69 15.79
N ILE A 311 -22.75 -0.54 16.43
CA ILE A 311 -21.75 0.16 17.25
C ILE A 311 -21.28 -0.75 18.40
N GLN A 312 -22.21 -1.41 19.08
CA GLN A 312 -21.87 -2.31 20.18
C GLN A 312 -21.08 -3.54 19.69
N ALA A 313 -21.43 -4.10 18.52
CA ALA A 313 -20.67 -5.17 17.89
C ALA A 313 -19.23 -4.73 17.53
N SER A 314 -19.06 -3.53 16.97
CA SER A 314 -17.74 -2.95 16.69
C SER A 314 -16.93 -2.71 17.98
N ASN A 315 -17.57 -2.20 19.04
CA ASN A 315 -16.92 -2.07 20.35
C ASN A 315 -16.44 -3.42 20.88
N GLY A 316 -17.26 -4.46 20.77
CA GLY A 316 -16.89 -5.83 21.15
C GLY A 316 -15.68 -6.34 20.38
N ARG A 317 -15.68 -6.23 19.04
CA ARG A 317 -14.54 -6.63 18.21
C ARG A 317 -13.26 -5.87 18.59
N ARG A 318 -13.34 -4.55 18.82
CA ARG A 318 -12.18 -3.73 19.22
C ARG A 318 -11.62 -4.10 20.58
N ALA A 319 -12.48 -4.36 21.56
CA ALA A 319 -12.05 -4.84 22.87
C ALA A 319 -11.37 -6.22 22.78
N GLU A 320 -11.90 -7.14 21.96
CA GLU A 320 -11.27 -8.44 21.73
C GLU A 320 -9.93 -8.33 20.98
N MET A 321 -9.81 -7.40 20.02
CA MET A 321 -8.52 -7.09 19.40
C MET A 321 -7.50 -6.62 20.45
N GLU A 322 -7.85 -5.70 21.34
CA GLU A 322 -6.96 -5.26 22.43
C GLU A 322 -6.60 -6.40 23.40
N ASN A 323 -7.52 -7.34 23.64
CA ASN A 323 -7.23 -8.56 24.41
C ASN A 323 -6.21 -9.46 23.70
N HIS A 324 -6.37 -9.67 22.39
CA HIS A 324 -5.44 -10.46 21.60
C HIS A 324 -4.08 -9.78 21.48
N ASP A 325 -4.00 -8.47 21.25
CA ASP A 325 -2.74 -7.73 21.20
C ASP A 325 -1.93 -7.88 22.50
N ARG A 326 -2.57 -7.68 23.66
CA ARG A 326 -1.95 -7.95 24.97
C ARG A 326 -1.55 -9.42 25.15
N ALA A 327 -2.31 -10.34 24.57
CA ALA A 327 -2.01 -11.76 24.68
C ALA A 327 -0.77 -12.15 23.84
N ILE A 328 -0.66 -11.58 22.65
CA ILE A 328 0.46 -11.75 21.71
C ILE A 328 1.74 -11.13 22.29
N ALA A 329 1.64 -9.90 22.82
CA ALA A 329 2.76 -9.15 23.39
C ALA A 329 3.35 -9.77 24.68
N ASN A 330 2.78 -10.85 25.22
CA ASN A 330 3.28 -11.51 26.42
C ASN A 330 4.40 -12.52 26.09
N PRO A 331 5.67 -12.22 26.42
CA PRO A 331 6.80 -13.09 26.04
C PRO A 331 6.75 -14.45 26.76
N LEU A 332 6.25 -14.51 28.00
CA LEU A 332 6.12 -15.79 28.72
C LEU A 332 5.10 -16.71 28.06
N ARG A 333 4.00 -16.16 27.52
CA ARG A 333 3.02 -16.93 26.75
C ARG A 333 3.63 -17.44 25.45
N MET A 334 4.31 -16.57 24.69
CA MET A 334 4.98 -16.96 23.46
C MET A 334 5.97 -18.12 23.71
N MET A 335 6.80 -18.05 24.76
CA MET A 335 7.75 -19.11 25.09
C MET A 335 7.09 -20.43 25.53
N ARG A 336 6.07 -20.37 26.39
CA ARG A 336 5.51 -21.55 27.08
C ARG A 336 4.35 -22.19 26.34
N GLN A 337 3.53 -21.38 25.66
CA GLN A 337 2.28 -21.78 25.01
C GLN A 337 2.20 -21.17 23.59
N PRO A 338 3.17 -21.44 22.71
CA PRO A 338 3.27 -20.80 21.40
C PRO A 338 2.08 -21.10 20.48
N GLU A 339 1.45 -22.27 20.62
CA GLU A 339 0.21 -22.61 19.90
C GLU A 339 -0.92 -21.62 20.23
N LYS A 340 -1.04 -21.20 21.50
CA LYS A 340 -2.04 -20.21 21.91
C LYS A 340 -1.68 -18.81 21.42
N SER A 341 -0.41 -18.42 21.46
CA SER A 341 0.03 -17.13 20.91
C SER A 341 -0.24 -17.05 19.40
N LEU A 342 0.02 -18.14 18.67
CA LEU A 342 -0.27 -18.22 17.23
C LEU A 342 -1.78 -18.16 16.97
N ALA A 343 -2.59 -18.86 17.77
CA ALA A 343 -4.05 -18.78 17.69
C ALA A 343 -4.58 -17.36 17.95
N HIS A 344 -4.00 -16.61 18.89
CA HIS A 344 -4.34 -15.20 19.10
C HIS A 344 -4.03 -14.33 17.87
N CYS A 345 -2.92 -14.56 17.18
CA CYS A 345 -2.61 -13.86 15.92
C CYS A 345 -3.68 -14.16 14.86
N ARG A 346 -4.12 -15.43 14.75
CA ARG A 346 -5.18 -15.81 13.81
C ARG A 346 -6.52 -15.15 14.14
N SER A 347 -6.92 -15.17 15.40
CA SER A 347 -8.17 -14.53 15.84
C SER A 347 -8.14 -13.02 15.66
N MET A 348 -6.99 -12.38 15.93
CA MET A 348 -6.78 -10.96 15.64
C MET A 348 -7.02 -10.66 14.15
N LEU A 349 -6.43 -11.43 13.24
CA LEU A 349 -6.62 -11.22 11.79
C LEU A 349 -8.09 -11.35 11.37
N LYS A 350 -8.82 -12.35 11.89
CA LYS A 350 -10.27 -12.48 11.61
C LYS A 350 -11.06 -11.25 12.08
N LEU A 351 -10.79 -10.77 13.31
CA LEU A 351 -11.45 -9.57 13.83
C LEU A 351 -11.12 -8.32 13.03
N LEU A 352 -9.88 -8.22 12.53
CA LEU A 352 -9.45 -7.11 11.68
C LEU A 352 -10.16 -7.13 10.32
N ASP A 353 -10.28 -8.29 9.68
CA ASP A 353 -11.01 -8.46 8.41
C ASP A 353 -12.51 -8.11 8.58
N GLU A 354 -13.11 -8.45 9.72
CA GLU A 354 -14.50 -8.10 10.05
C GLU A 354 -14.69 -6.62 10.38
N GLU A 355 -13.76 -6.00 11.11
CA GLU A 355 -13.87 -4.60 11.54
C GLU A 355 -13.46 -3.61 10.45
N TYR A 356 -12.54 -4.01 9.55
CA TYR A 356 -11.99 -3.20 8.48
C TYR A 356 -12.06 -3.95 7.13
N PRO A 357 -13.26 -4.23 6.61
CA PRO A 357 -13.42 -5.01 5.39
C PRO A 357 -12.68 -4.38 4.21
N ALA A 358 -12.02 -5.23 3.41
CA ALA A 358 -11.16 -4.88 2.25
C ALA A 358 -9.91 -4.02 2.56
N SER A 359 -9.74 -3.56 3.80
CA SER A 359 -8.62 -2.72 4.20
C SER A 359 -7.43 -3.55 4.71
N THR A 360 -6.22 -3.20 4.27
CA THR A 360 -4.98 -3.69 4.89
C THR A 360 -4.49 -2.64 5.86
N THR A 361 -4.74 -2.83 7.15
CA THR A 361 -4.28 -1.91 8.20
C THR A 361 -2.89 -2.27 8.70
N ILE A 362 -2.22 -1.34 9.39
CA ILE A 362 -0.93 -1.63 10.03
C ILE A 362 -1.01 -2.76 11.09
N LEU A 363 -2.20 -3.01 11.65
CA LEU A 363 -2.42 -4.10 12.59
C LEU A 363 -2.36 -5.48 11.91
N HIS A 364 -2.73 -5.58 10.62
CA HIS A 364 -2.55 -6.81 9.86
C HIS A 364 -1.06 -7.12 9.67
N VAL A 365 -0.28 -6.09 9.32
CA VAL A 365 1.19 -6.19 9.20
C VAL A 365 1.78 -6.70 10.50
N ARG A 366 1.42 -6.09 11.63
CA ARG A 366 1.90 -6.49 12.96
C ARG A 366 1.50 -7.92 13.32
N ALA A 367 0.23 -8.31 13.14
CA ALA A 367 -0.23 -9.66 13.49
C ALA A 367 0.49 -10.77 12.68
N TYR A 368 0.78 -10.53 11.40
CA TYR A 368 1.58 -11.46 10.60
C TYR A 368 3.06 -11.46 11.03
N TYR A 369 3.62 -10.31 11.36
CA TYR A 369 4.98 -10.22 11.90
C TYR A 369 5.11 -10.96 13.24
N ASP A 370 4.13 -10.83 14.13
CA ASP A 370 4.09 -11.54 15.41
C ASP A 370 4.01 -13.06 15.19
N ALA A 371 3.16 -13.52 14.27
CA ALA A 371 3.08 -14.93 13.89
C ALA A 371 4.41 -15.45 13.34
N PHE A 372 5.09 -14.66 12.51
CA PHE A 372 6.45 -14.93 12.05
C PHE A 372 7.43 -15.09 13.21
N GLN A 373 7.44 -14.15 14.15
CA GLN A 373 8.34 -14.16 15.31
C GLN A 373 8.10 -15.38 16.22
N ILE A 374 6.83 -15.73 16.47
CA ILE A 374 6.45 -16.93 17.23
C ILE A 374 6.99 -18.19 16.54
N CYS A 375 6.76 -18.34 15.23
CA CYS A 375 7.21 -19.51 14.48
C CYS A 375 8.74 -19.64 14.44
N ILE A 376 9.44 -18.55 14.13
CA ILE A 376 10.90 -18.59 13.98
C ILE A 376 11.61 -18.81 15.32
N ALA A 377 11.04 -18.32 16.43
CA ALA A 377 11.52 -18.57 17.79
C ALA A 377 11.44 -20.03 18.23
N HIS A 378 10.60 -20.84 17.56
CA HIS A 378 10.46 -22.27 17.79
C HIS A 378 11.04 -23.15 16.67
N GLY A 379 11.75 -22.53 15.71
CA GLY A 379 12.43 -23.20 14.60
C GLY A 379 11.56 -23.55 13.39
N ASP A 380 10.31 -23.06 13.32
CA ASP A 380 9.39 -23.35 12.22
C ASP A 380 9.64 -22.45 11.02
N GLN A 381 10.72 -22.72 10.28
CA GLN A 381 11.11 -21.89 9.13
C GLN A 381 10.06 -21.88 8.01
N ALA A 382 9.36 -23.00 7.80
CA ALA A 382 8.39 -23.12 6.71
C ALA A 382 7.19 -22.21 6.89
N ARG A 383 6.63 -22.12 8.10
CA ARG A 383 5.53 -21.18 8.39
C ARG A 383 6.02 -19.76 8.54
N ALA A 384 7.18 -19.59 9.18
CA ALA A 384 7.80 -18.28 9.34
C ALA A 384 8.01 -17.56 8.00
N SER A 385 8.49 -18.26 6.95
CA SER A 385 8.67 -17.61 5.64
C SER A 385 7.35 -17.10 5.04
N ILE A 386 6.24 -17.84 5.21
CA ILE A 386 4.92 -17.42 4.72
C ILE A 386 4.37 -16.24 5.52
N PHE A 387 4.51 -16.25 6.84
CA PHE A 387 4.10 -15.11 7.66
C PHE A 387 4.93 -13.86 7.40
N ALA A 388 6.24 -14.01 7.17
CA ALA A 388 7.11 -12.91 6.75
C ALA A 388 6.70 -12.36 5.37
N GLU A 389 6.39 -13.24 4.40
CA GLU A 389 5.91 -12.87 3.07
C GLU A 389 4.63 -12.03 3.15
N ARG A 390 3.59 -12.51 3.87
CA ARG A 390 2.33 -11.79 4.06
C ARG A 390 2.52 -10.46 4.78
N SER A 391 3.33 -10.44 5.83
CA SER A 391 3.66 -9.21 6.54
C SER A 391 4.35 -8.19 5.63
N TYR A 392 5.27 -8.64 4.78
CA TYR A 392 5.99 -7.78 3.84
C TYR A 392 5.07 -7.19 2.77
N GLU A 393 4.25 -8.02 2.12
CA GLU A 393 3.27 -7.58 1.11
C GLU A 393 2.32 -6.53 1.68
N MET A 394 1.81 -6.76 2.89
CA MET A 394 0.93 -5.80 3.57
C MET A 394 1.67 -4.53 4.01
N SER A 395 2.95 -4.64 4.38
CA SER A 395 3.79 -3.47 4.69
C SER A 395 4.02 -2.60 3.46
N VAL A 396 4.18 -3.20 2.28
CA VAL A 396 4.27 -2.45 1.00
C VAL A 396 3.01 -1.64 0.76
N VAL A 397 1.82 -2.21 1.02
CA VAL A 397 0.54 -1.48 0.91
C VAL A 397 0.48 -0.29 1.87
N CYS A 398 0.82 -0.50 3.15
CA CYS A 398 0.64 0.51 4.20
C CYS A 398 1.74 1.58 4.24
N ARG A 399 2.97 1.25 3.84
CA ARG A 399 4.16 2.10 4.03
C ARG A 399 4.92 2.38 2.73
N GLY A 400 4.70 1.59 1.69
CA GLY A 400 5.51 1.55 0.47
C GLY A 400 6.79 0.71 0.64
N GLU A 401 7.40 0.34 -0.50
CA GLU A 401 8.61 -0.50 -0.52
C GLU A 401 9.88 0.24 -0.07
N ASP A 402 9.89 1.57 -0.18
CA ASP A 402 11.03 2.41 0.20
C ASP A 402 11.14 2.67 1.71
N SER A 403 10.09 2.41 2.49
CA SER A 403 10.07 2.55 3.95
C SER A 403 11.15 1.65 4.60
N PRO A 404 11.91 2.17 5.57
CA PRO A 404 12.91 1.38 6.30
C PRO A 404 12.34 0.10 6.91
N GLU A 405 11.15 0.15 7.51
CA GLU A 405 10.51 -1.00 8.14
C GLU A 405 10.16 -2.08 7.11
N THR A 406 9.60 -1.68 5.95
CA THR A 406 9.33 -2.61 4.84
C THR A 406 10.62 -3.24 4.30
N LYS A 407 11.68 -2.44 4.13
CA LYS A 407 13.00 -2.93 3.68
C LYS A 407 13.62 -3.90 4.66
N ASN A 408 13.52 -3.63 5.96
CA ASN A 408 14.07 -4.47 7.02
C ASN A 408 13.39 -5.84 7.10
N MET A 409 12.14 -5.94 6.64
CA MET A 409 11.38 -7.19 6.62
C MET A 409 11.74 -8.09 5.44
N LYS A 410 12.09 -7.52 4.29
CA LYS A 410 12.41 -8.25 3.03
C LYS A 410 13.45 -9.37 3.21
N PRO A 411 14.56 -9.20 3.96
CA PRO A 411 15.51 -10.29 4.23
C PRO A 411 14.91 -11.51 4.93
N PHE A 412 13.88 -11.34 5.75
CA PHE A 412 13.24 -12.44 6.49
C PHE A 412 12.32 -13.28 5.62
N VAL A 413 11.77 -12.71 4.54
CA VAL A 413 11.02 -13.45 3.52
C VAL A 413 11.93 -14.48 2.85
N LEU A 414 13.14 -14.05 2.48
CA LEU A 414 14.13 -14.90 1.80
C LEU A 414 14.82 -15.89 2.75
N ASN A 415 15.19 -15.41 3.93
CA ASN A 415 15.84 -16.22 4.94
C ASN A 415 15.37 -15.86 6.35
N PRO A 416 14.31 -16.52 6.85
CA PRO A 416 13.77 -16.33 8.20
C PRO A 416 14.82 -16.46 9.31
N THR A 417 15.87 -17.28 9.11
CA THR A 417 16.89 -17.52 10.13
C THR A 417 17.80 -16.33 10.39
N LYS A 418 17.72 -15.27 9.57
CA LYS A 418 18.42 -14.00 9.81
C LYS A 418 17.80 -13.20 10.96
N HIS A 419 16.58 -13.54 11.39
CA HIS A 419 15.95 -12.87 12.52
C HIS A 419 16.64 -13.26 13.83
N ALA A 420 16.92 -12.27 14.68
CA ALA A 420 17.65 -12.46 15.93
C ALA A 420 16.98 -13.45 16.90
N GLY A 421 15.67 -13.62 16.79
CA GLY A 421 14.89 -14.58 17.58
C GLY A 421 14.95 -16.03 17.08
N PHE A 422 15.72 -16.38 16.06
CA PHE A 422 15.73 -17.75 15.51
C PHE A 422 16.10 -18.81 16.57
N GLU A 423 15.21 -19.78 16.77
CA GLU A 423 15.33 -20.86 17.78
C GLU A 423 15.56 -20.36 19.22
N LEU A 424 15.26 -19.09 19.51
CA LEU A 424 15.49 -18.47 20.82
C LEU A 424 14.73 -19.17 21.96
N CYS A 425 13.54 -19.70 21.66
CA CYS A 425 12.65 -20.26 22.67
C CYS A 425 12.68 -21.79 22.69
N SER A 426 12.64 -22.44 21.52
CA SER A 426 12.80 -23.91 21.43
C SER A 426 13.09 -24.36 19.99
N ARG A 427 13.26 -25.67 19.80
CA ARG A 427 13.30 -26.34 18.49
C ARG A 427 12.12 -27.29 18.25
N ARG A 428 11.05 -27.17 19.05
CA ARG A 428 9.90 -28.10 19.04
C ARG A 428 9.16 -28.09 17.70
N TRP A 429 9.25 -27.01 16.95
CA TRP A 429 8.55 -26.84 15.67
C TRP A 429 9.50 -26.88 14.47
N LYS A 430 10.70 -27.44 14.64
CA LYS A 430 11.77 -27.39 13.63
C LYS A 430 11.29 -27.88 12.25
N THR A 431 11.27 -26.96 11.29
CA THR A 431 11.07 -27.23 9.87
C THR A 431 12.11 -26.47 9.05
N SER A 432 12.35 -26.89 7.81
CA SER A 432 13.18 -26.14 6.86
C SER A 432 12.29 -25.30 5.96
N GLY A 433 12.74 -24.11 5.55
CA GLY A 433 12.02 -23.28 4.56
C GLY A 433 11.72 -24.01 3.23
N LYS A 434 12.48 -25.07 2.89
CA LYS A 434 12.19 -25.93 1.72
C LYS A 434 10.96 -26.83 1.88
N LYS A 435 10.39 -26.92 3.10
CA LYS A 435 9.23 -27.77 3.42
C LYS A 435 7.89 -27.03 3.36
N VAL A 436 7.83 -25.83 2.76
CA VAL A 436 6.54 -25.17 2.49
C VAL A 436 5.73 -26.05 1.55
N ASN A 437 4.58 -26.54 2.00
CA ASN A 437 3.74 -27.41 1.19
C ASN A 437 2.77 -26.58 0.32
N ARG A 438 3.30 -25.94 -0.74
CA ARG A 438 2.51 -25.14 -1.69
C ARG A 438 1.55 -25.97 -2.57
N LYS A 439 1.53 -27.30 -2.41
CA LYS A 439 0.63 -28.21 -3.16
C LYS A 439 -0.69 -28.49 -2.43
N LEU A 440 -0.84 -28.04 -1.18
CA LEU A 440 -2.09 -28.16 -0.43
C LEU A 440 -3.18 -27.32 -1.09
N LYS A 441 -4.43 -27.77 -0.99
CA LYS A 441 -5.59 -26.93 -1.35
C LYS A 441 -5.64 -25.70 -0.41
N PRO A 442 -6.22 -24.57 -0.83
CA PRO A 442 -6.20 -23.33 -0.05
C PRO A 442 -6.64 -23.49 1.42
N GLU A 443 -7.73 -24.21 1.69
CA GLU A 443 -8.21 -24.45 3.06
C GLU A 443 -7.27 -25.32 3.90
N GLU A 444 -6.70 -26.36 3.29
CA GLU A 444 -5.72 -27.25 3.93
C GLU A 444 -4.41 -26.51 4.19
N PHE A 445 -4.03 -25.60 3.29
CA PHE A 445 -2.86 -24.75 3.45
C PHE A 445 -3.03 -23.79 4.62
N GLU A 446 -4.20 -23.15 4.77
CA GLU A 446 -4.47 -22.29 5.94
C GLU A 446 -4.46 -23.08 7.25
N LYS A 447 -5.11 -24.25 7.30
CA LYS A 447 -5.05 -25.12 8.49
C LYS A 447 -3.61 -25.51 8.83
N TRP A 448 -2.84 -25.92 7.82
CA TRP A 448 -1.42 -26.18 7.99
C TRP A 448 -0.70 -24.94 8.52
N LEU A 449 -0.85 -23.78 7.89
CA LEU A 449 -0.16 -22.54 8.25
C LEU A 449 -0.39 -22.14 9.71
N TRP A 450 -1.61 -22.33 10.21
CA TRP A 450 -1.99 -21.97 11.57
C TRP A 450 -1.90 -23.10 12.61
N ARG A 451 -1.43 -24.29 12.19
CA ARG A 451 -1.30 -25.49 13.05
C ARG A 451 -2.65 -25.95 13.62
N GLU A 452 -3.69 -25.94 12.80
CA GLU A 452 -5.06 -26.42 13.10
C GLU A 452 -5.40 -27.79 12.51
#